data_AF-A0A9E2IMG4-F1
#
_entry.id   AF-A0A9E2IMG4-F1
#
_cell.length_a   1.000
_cell.length_b   1.000
_cell.length_c   1.000
_cell.angle_alpha   90.00
_cell.angle_beta   90.00
_cell.angle_gamma   90.00
#
_symmetry.space_group_name_H-M   'P 1'
#
loop_
_entity.id
_entity.type
_entity.pdbx_description
1 polymer ?
#
loop_
_entity_poly.entity_id
_entity_poly.type
_entity_poly.pdbx_seq_one_letter_code
_entity_poly.pdbx_strand_id
1 'polypeptide(L)'
;TSSPSYLLSFVRSNELFGGFPIQALAPDRAGVRLFDTLAGKDTTPTDTSDVFSGIVRETVSRVDNTLVFLLDFNRPIAKQADIYIYCFGYRKDRPFRDMPKIQVRLGLLKSGLYDQRKKRPFDAIGVTRTPRTIKVVIPLSLLGDPHYIMTSSASYLGEVPLDRPAWYTLSLAP
;
A
#
# COMPACT_ATOMS: atom_id res chain seq x y z
N THR A 1 -34.26 6.54 -17.15
CA THR A 1 -33.12 7.44 -17.42
C THR A 1 -32.76 8.14 -16.11
N SER A 2 -31.52 8.05 -15.63
CA SER A 2 -31.13 8.70 -14.38
C SER A 2 -30.91 10.21 -14.60
N SER A 3 -31.32 11.04 -13.63
CA SER A 3 -31.10 12.49 -13.68
C SER A 3 -29.77 12.88 -13.00
N PRO A 4 -29.14 14.01 -13.37
CA PRO A 4 -27.92 14.50 -12.73
C PRO A 4 -28.08 14.70 -11.20
N SER A 5 -29.25 15.15 -10.76
CA SER A 5 -29.60 15.32 -9.34
C SER A 5 -29.66 14.00 -8.58
N TYR A 6 -30.07 12.90 -9.23
CA TYR A 6 -30.04 11.56 -8.66
C TYR A 6 -28.62 11.00 -8.56
N LEU A 7 -27.71 11.36 -9.47
CA LEU A 7 -26.30 10.98 -9.35
C LEU A 7 -25.58 11.77 -8.25
N LEU A 8 -25.91 13.06 -8.09
CA LEU A 8 -25.35 13.91 -7.04
C LEU A 8 -25.77 13.51 -5.62
N SER A 9 -26.90 12.81 -5.44
CA SER A 9 -27.29 12.30 -4.11
C SER A 9 -26.42 11.12 -3.62
N PHE A 10 -25.70 10.44 -4.52
CA PHE A 10 -24.67 9.46 -4.17
C PHE A 10 -23.31 10.11 -3.89
N VAL A 11 -23.12 11.38 -4.26
CA VAL A 11 -21.90 12.13 -3.95
C VAL A 11 -21.98 12.59 -2.50
N ARG A 12 -21.61 11.71 -1.57
CA ARG A 12 -21.30 12.12 -0.20
C ARG A 12 -19.85 12.56 -0.14
N SER A 13 -19.60 13.71 0.48
CA SER A 13 -18.29 14.37 0.51
C SER A 13 -17.17 13.55 1.17
N ASN A 14 -17.46 12.40 1.77
CA ASN A 14 -16.50 11.56 2.50
C ASN A 14 -16.71 10.03 2.33
N GLU A 15 -17.45 9.55 1.32
CA GLU A 15 -17.65 8.10 1.11
C GLU A 15 -16.91 7.60 -0.14
N LEU A 16 -16.10 6.54 0.02
CA LEU A 16 -15.49 5.79 -1.09
C LEU A 16 -16.30 4.51 -1.29
N PHE A 17 -16.89 4.35 -2.47
CA PHE A 17 -17.62 3.14 -2.84
C PHE A 17 -16.71 2.21 -3.65
N GLY A 18 -16.56 0.98 -3.20
CA GLY A 18 -15.83 -0.06 -3.91
C GLY A 18 -15.93 -1.42 -3.21
N GLY A 19 -16.00 -2.49 -4.00
CA GLY A 19 -15.96 -3.86 -3.49
C GLY A 19 -14.52 -4.27 -3.21
N PHE A 20 -13.95 -3.86 -2.08
CA PHE A 20 -12.61 -4.28 -1.67
C PHE A 20 -12.73 -5.49 -0.72
N PRO A 21 -12.25 -6.68 -1.11
CA PRO A 21 -12.28 -7.83 -0.20
C PRO A 21 -11.47 -7.52 1.06
N ILE A 22 -12.06 -7.81 2.22
CA ILE A 22 -11.40 -7.61 3.51
C ILE A 22 -10.56 -8.83 3.83
N GLN A 23 -9.27 -8.61 4.05
CA GLN A 23 -8.33 -9.66 4.44
C GLN A 23 -7.98 -9.50 5.91
N ALA A 24 -8.21 -10.54 6.71
CA ALA A 24 -7.94 -10.50 8.14
C ALA A 24 -6.44 -10.70 8.42
N LEU A 25 -5.84 -9.78 9.18
CA LEU A 25 -4.49 -9.88 9.71
C LEU A 25 -4.54 -10.21 11.20
N ALA A 26 -4.47 -11.50 11.49
CA ALA A 26 -4.24 -11.96 12.85
C ALA A 26 -2.79 -11.65 13.30
N PRO A 27 -2.57 -11.28 14.57
CA PRO A 27 -1.22 -11.05 15.09
C PRO A 27 -0.38 -12.32 15.02
N ASP A 28 0.90 -12.16 14.67
CA ASP A 28 1.95 -13.18 14.69
C ASP A 28 1.65 -14.43 13.85
N ARG A 29 0.75 -14.30 12.87
CA ARG A 29 0.48 -15.30 11.85
C ARG A 29 1.27 -15.02 10.58
N ALA A 30 1.33 -16.04 9.72
CA ALA A 30 1.81 -15.89 8.36
C ALA A 30 1.06 -14.73 7.68
N GLY A 31 1.81 -13.85 7.01
CA GLY A 31 1.24 -12.70 6.32
C GLY A 31 0.28 -13.11 5.22
N VAL A 32 -0.64 -12.20 4.90
CA VAL A 32 -1.56 -12.37 3.78
C VAL A 32 -0.91 -11.82 2.52
N ARG A 33 -1.02 -12.59 1.43
CA ARG A 33 -0.53 -12.19 0.12
C ARG A 33 -1.55 -11.29 -0.55
N LEU A 34 -1.21 -10.02 -0.73
CA LEU A 34 -2.10 -9.06 -1.39
C LEU A 34 -2.05 -9.25 -2.91
N PHE A 35 -0.85 -9.44 -3.42
CA PHE A 35 -0.57 -9.52 -4.85
C PHE A 35 0.47 -10.60 -5.15
N ASP A 36 0.26 -11.34 -6.25
CA ASP A 36 1.23 -12.30 -6.79
C ASP A 36 1.04 -12.47 -8.30
N THR A 37 1.94 -11.88 -9.09
CA THR A 37 1.94 -12.05 -10.55
C THR A 37 2.53 -13.39 -10.99
N LEU A 38 3.24 -14.10 -10.10
CA LEU A 38 3.85 -15.40 -10.41
C LEU A 38 2.84 -16.55 -10.26
N ALA A 39 1.67 -16.29 -9.68
CA ALA A 39 0.62 -17.29 -9.45
C ALA A 39 -0.28 -17.56 -10.68
N GLY A 40 -0.11 -16.82 -11.78
CA GLY A 40 -0.87 -17.02 -13.03
C GLY A 40 0.03 -16.91 -14.25
N LYS A 41 0.08 -17.98 -15.06
CA LYS A 41 0.67 -17.96 -16.40
C LYS A 41 -0.07 -16.96 -17.31
N ASP A 42 0.69 -16.39 -18.24
CA ASP A 42 0.30 -15.59 -19.41
C ASP A 42 -0.08 -14.12 -19.16
N THR A 43 0.95 -13.27 -19.20
CA THR A 43 0.81 -11.93 -19.78
C THR A 43 1.86 -11.78 -20.88
N THR A 44 1.39 -11.58 -22.11
CA THR A 44 2.22 -11.28 -23.28
C THR A 44 3.00 -9.98 -23.01
N PRO A 45 4.33 -9.97 -23.18
CA PRO A 45 5.16 -8.81 -22.87
C PRO A 45 4.81 -7.67 -23.84
N THR A 46 4.43 -6.51 -23.30
CA THR A 46 4.25 -5.29 -24.09
C THR A 46 5.47 -4.39 -23.87
N ASP A 47 6.47 -4.59 -24.73
CA ASP A 47 7.67 -3.81 -25.13
C ASP A 47 8.32 -2.70 -24.26
N THR A 48 7.95 -2.47 -23.00
CA THR A 48 8.71 -1.58 -22.08
C THR A 48 8.81 -2.11 -20.65
N SER A 49 7.92 -3.01 -20.23
CA SER A 49 7.94 -3.66 -18.92
C SER A 49 9.01 -4.77 -18.77
N ASP A 50 9.68 -5.15 -19.85
CA ASP A 50 10.60 -6.30 -19.87
C ASP A 50 12.02 -5.98 -19.36
N VAL A 51 12.31 -4.70 -19.12
CA VAL A 51 13.62 -4.22 -18.62
C VAL A 51 13.57 -3.86 -17.13
N PHE A 52 12.40 -3.46 -16.62
CA PHE A 52 12.26 -2.88 -15.28
C PHE A 52 11.46 -3.78 -14.34
N SER A 53 11.95 -3.94 -13.10
CA SER A 53 11.29 -4.77 -12.10
C SER A 53 10.20 -3.98 -11.36
N GLY A 54 8.94 -4.26 -11.67
CA GLY A 54 7.81 -3.92 -10.80
C GLY A 54 7.75 -4.84 -9.57
N ILE A 55 6.86 -4.52 -8.63
CA ILE A 55 6.52 -5.42 -7.53
C ILE A 55 5.87 -6.66 -8.13
N VAL A 56 6.39 -7.86 -7.86
CA VAL A 56 5.81 -9.12 -8.36
C VAL A 56 5.05 -9.89 -7.30
N ARG A 57 5.37 -9.63 -6.02
CA ARG A 57 4.64 -10.15 -4.87
C ARG A 57 4.63 -9.12 -3.75
N GLU A 58 3.47 -8.98 -3.12
CA GLU A 58 3.30 -8.20 -1.90
C GLU A 58 2.68 -9.08 -0.83
N THR A 59 3.36 -9.18 0.32
CA THR A 59 2.84 -9.82 1.52
C THR A 59 2.77 -8.81 2.64
N VAL A 60 1.65 -8.80 3.37
CA VAL A 60 1.49 -7.96 4.55
C VAL A 60 1.21 -8.85 5.76
N SER A 61 1.97 -8.67 6.82
CA SER A 61 1.74 -9.33 8.10
C SER A 61 1.60 -8.31 9.23
N ARG A 62 0.97 -8.76 10.32
CA ARG A 62 0.97 -8.06 11.60
C ARG A 62 1.87 -8.82 12.55
N VAL A 63 2.93 -8.17 13.02
CA VAL A 63 3.85 -8.71 14.03
C VAL A 63 3.83 -7.76 15.20
N ASP A 64 3.44 -8.25 16.38
CA ASP A 64 3.14 -7.42 17.55
C ASP A 64 2.20 -6.23 17.18
N ASN A 65 2.62 -4.99 17.47
CA ASN A 65 1.92 -3.75 17.15
C ASN A 65 2.46 -3.07 15.88
N THR A 66 2.99 -3.85 14.94
CA THR A 66 3.55 -3.34 13.68
C THR A 66 2.93 -4.01 12.47
N LEU A 67 2.76 -3.24 11.40
CA LEU A 67 2.44 -3.73 10.07
C LEU A 67 3.74 -3.92 9.30
N VAL A 68 3.93 -5.09 8.72
CA VAL A 68 5.14 -5.45 7.98
C VAL A 68 4.76 -5.72 6.53
N PHE A 69 5.23 -4.86 5.64
CA PHE A 69 5.18 -5.07 4.19
C PHE A 69 6.44 -5.78 3.74
N LEU A 70 6.27 -6.82 2.94
CA LEU A 70 7.32 -7.49 2.20
C LEU A 70 7.00 -7.39 0.71
N LEU A 71 7.80 -6.62 0.00
CA LEU A 71 7.70 -6.41 -1.45
C LEU A 71 8.82 -7.19 -2.14
N ASP A 72 8.47 -8.14 -2.99
CA ASP A 72 9.43 -8.90 -3.79
C ASP A 72 9.43 -8.43 -5.25
N PHE A 73 10.62 -8.50 -5.84
CA PHE A 73 10.92 -8.06 -7.21
C PHE A 73 11.54 -9.23 -7.98
N ASN A 74 11.11 -9.45 -9.22
CA ASN A 74 11.64 -10.55 -10.06
C ASN A 74 13.05 -10.29 -10.60
N ARG A 75 13.49 -9.03 -10.60
CA ARG A 75 14.85 -8.59 -10.93
C ARG A 75 15.30 -7.57 -9.88
N PRO A 76 16.60 -7.25 -9.83
CA PRO A 76 17.06 -6.16 -8.98
C PRO A 76 16.27 -4.87 -9.28
N ILE A 77 15.86 -4.18 -8.22
CA ILE A 77 15.14 -2.91 -8.34
C ILE A 77 16.02 -1.92 -9.10
N ALA A 78 15.48 -1.33 -10.16
CA ALA A 78 16.20 -0.32 -10.92
C ALA A 78 16.59 0.82 -9.98
N LYS A 79 17.85 1.29 -10.05
CA LYS A 79 18.33 2.36 -9.17
C LYS A 79 17.46 3.63 -9.24
N GLN A 80 16.70 3.84 -10.30
CA GLN A 80 15.86 5.02 -10.48
C GLN A 80 14.39 4.81 -10.09
N ALA A 81 14.02 3.61 -9.65
CA ALA A 81 12.63 3.33 -9.28
C ALA A 81 12.28 3.93 -7.91
N ASP A 82 11.13 4.59 -7.86
CA ASP A 82 10.49 5.03 -6.61
C ASP A 82 9.39 4.02 -6.25
N ILE A 83 9.30 3.70 -4.96
CA ILE A 83 8.22 2.86 -4.42
C ILE A 83 7.37 3.69 -3.46
N TYR A 84 6.06 3.50 -3.56
CA TYR A 84 5.07 4.15 -2.71
C TYR A 84 4.27 3.09 -1.99
N ILE A 85 4.10 3.27 -0.68
CA ILE A 85 3.17 2.47 0.13
C ILE A 85 2.22 3.45 0.81
N TYR A 86 0.93 3.25 0.59
CA TYR A 86 -0.14 4.02 1.19
C TYR A 86 -0.80 3.18 2.28
N CYS A 87 -0.92 3.73 3.49
CA CYS A 87 -1.57 3.06 4.63
C CYS A 87 -2.55 4.03 5.29
N PHE A 88 -3.84 3.82 5.05
CA PHE A 88 -4.91 4.68 5.55
C PHE A 88 -5.68 3.94 6.64
N GLY A 89 -5.46 4.36 7.89
CA GLY A 89 -6.15 3.80 9.04
C GLY A 89 -7.62 4.22 9.08
N TYR A 90 -8.47 3.31 9.57
CA TYR A 90 -9.88 3.54 9.82
C TYR A 90 -10.29 2.93 11.16
N ARG A 91 -11.10 3.69 11.90
CA ARG A 91 -11.83 3.24 13.09
C ARG A 91 -13.27 3.72 13.00
N LYS A 92 -14.18 3.00 13.66
CA LYS A 92 -15.61 3.35 13.68
C LYS A 92 -15.93 4.53 14.62
N ASP A 93 -15.09 4.74 15.64
CA ASP A 93 -15.26 5.74 16.69
C ASP A 93 -14.61 7.10 16.37
N ARG A 94 -13.96 7.23 15.20
CA ARG A 94 -13.27 8.45 14.79
C ARG A 94 -13.56 8.78 13.32
N PRO A 95 -13.80 10.05 12.96
CA PRO A 95 -13.98 10.44 11.57
C PRO A 95 -12.75 10.06 10.73
N PHE A 96 -12.98 9.49 9.54
CA PHE A 96 -11.90 9.04 8.65
C PHE A 96 -10.91 10.15 8.30
N ARG A 97 -11.39 11.39 8.12
CA ARG A 97 -10.56 12.57 7.83
C ARG A 97 -9.53 12.89 8.94
N ASP A 98 -9.84 12.51 10.18
CA ASP A 98 -9.00 12.79 11.35
C ASP A 98 -8.03 11.65 11.66
N MET A 99 -8.20 10.49 11.00
CA MET A 99 -7.26 9.37 11.08
C MET A 99 -6.01 9.69 10.23
N PRO A 100 -4.80 9.27 10.66
CA PRO A 100 -3.59 9.41 9.85
C PRO A 100 -3.72 8.79 8.45
N LYS A 101 -3.11 9.43 7.45
CA LYS A 101 -3.03 8.91 6.07
C LYS A 101 -1.57 8.82 5.68
N ILE A 102 -0.97 7.69 6.03
CA ILE A 102 0.47 7.52 5.91
C ILE A 102 0.83 7.15 4.48
N GLN A 103 1.80 7.87 3.92
CA GLN A 103 2.47 7.54 2.68
C GLN A 103 3.95 7.36 2.97
N VAL A 104 4.48 6.19 2.62
CA VAL A 104 5.91 5.92 2.58
C VAL A 104 6.36 6.07 1.13
N ARG A 105 7.30 6.98 0.87
CA ARG A 105 8.02 7.09 -0.39
C ARG A 105 9.42 6.55 -0.21
N LEU A 106 9.81 5.63 -1.06
CA LEU A 106 11.09 4.93 -1.08
C LEU A 106 11.77 5.18 -2.41
N GLY A 107 12.55 6.25 -2.51
CA GLY A 107 13.41 6.51 -3.66
C GLY A 107 14.87 6.13 -3.41
N LEU A 108 15.70 6.26 -4.45
CA LEU A 108 17.16 6.09 -4.34
C LEU A 108 17.81 7.25 -3.58
N LEU A 109 17.48 8.48 -3.97
CA LEU A 109 18.11 9.69 -3.42
C LEU A 109 17.33 10.25 -2.23
N LYS A 110 16.00 10.09 -2.22
CA LYS A 110 15.14 10.64 -1.19
C LYS A 110 14.07 9.63 -0.83
N SER A 111 14.04 9.26 0.45
CA SER A 111 12.90 8.60 1.07
C SER A 111 12.14 9.61 1.92
N GLY A 112 10.85 9.36 2.13
CA GLY A 112 10.00 10.23 2.90
C GLY A 112 8.83 9.49 3.53
N LEU A 113 8.39 10.01 4.67
CA LEU A 113 7.21 9.56 5.39
C LEU A 113 6.30 10.77 5.51
N TYR A 114 5.05 10.61 5.09
CA TYR A 114 4.08 11.70 5.08
C TYR A 114 2.80 11.25 5.74
N ASP A 115 2.21 12.13 6.53
CA ASP A 115 0.82 12.05 6.95
C ASP A 115 0.07 13.14 6.18
N GLN A 116 -0.62 12.73 5.12
CA GLN A 116 -1.17 13.64 4.12
C GLN A 116 -0.08 14.57 3.55
N ARG A 117 -0.19 15.89 3.76
CA ARG A 117 0.80 16.89 3.31
C ARG A 117 1.94 17.11 4.32
N LYS A 118 1.82 16.56 5.53
CA LYS A 118 2.77 16.80 6.61
C LYS A 118 3.89 15.75 6.56
N LYS A 119 5.12 16.19 6.33
CA LYS A 119 6.29 15.33 6.46
C LYS A 119 6.46 14.88 7.91
N ARG A 120 6.77 13.60 8.10
CA ARG A 120 7.08 12.97 9.39
C ARG A 120 8.55 12.52 9.40
N PRO A 121 9.15 12.34 10.58
CA PRO A 121 10.49 11.75 10.71
C PRO A 121 10.52 10.35 10.07
N PHE A 122 11.49 10.09 9.19
CA PHE A 122 11.54 8.84 8.42
C PHE A 122 12.01 7.64 9.27
N ASP A 123 12.70 7.90 10.37
CA ASP A 123 13.11 6.95 11.40
C ASP A 123 11.96 6.44 12.27
N ALA A 124 10.75 6.99 12.14
CA ALA A 124 9.54 6.45 12.76
C ALA A 124 9.08 5.11 12.16
N ILE A 125 9.71 4.65 11.06
CA ILE A 125 9.47 3.36 10.42
C ILE A 125 10.78 2.61 10.21
N GLY A 126 10.70 1.28 10.14
CA GLY A 126 11.83 0.43 9.75
C GLY A 126 11.82 0.18 8.25
N VAL A 127 12.97 0.32 7.59
CA VAL A 127 13.12 -0.06 6.17
C VAL A 127 14.39 -0.87 5.99
N THR A 128 14.25 -2.06 5.42
CA THR A 128 15.38 -2.90 4.99
C THR A 128 15.26 -3.14 3.50
N ARG A 129 16.33 -2.88 2.75
CA ARG A 129 16.36 -3.11 1.30
C ARG A 129 17.46 -4.10 0.94
N THR A 130 17.11 -5.07 0.12
CA THR A 130 18.04 -5.90 -0.64
C THR A 130 17.81 -5.61 -2.13
N PRO A 131 18.65 -6.13 -3.05
CA PRO A 131 18.43 -5.91 -4.48
C PRO A 131 17.04 -6.34 -4.96
N ARG A 132 16.42 -7.36 -4.37
CA ARG A 132 15.17 -7.98 -4.85
C ARG A 132 14.02 -7.94 -3.84
N THR A 133 14.24 -7.38 -2.66
CA THR A 133 13.24 -7.36 -1.59
C THR A 133 13.30 -6.05 -0.84
N ILE A 134 12.14 -5.50 -0.52
CA ILE A 134 12.02 -4.40 0.42
C ILE A 134 11.08 -4.82 1.55
N LYS A 135 11.57 -4.67 2.77
CA LYS A 135 10.78 -4.80 3.99
C LYS A 135 10.52 -3.41 4.56
N VAL A 136 9.25 -3.09 4.82
CA VAL A 136 8.84 -1.87 5.50
C VAL A 136 8.05 -2.22 6.76
N VAL A 137 8.43 -1.66 7.89
CA VAL A 137 7.82 -1.89 9.20
C VAL A 137 7.21 -0.58 9.68
N ILE A 138 5.88 -0.56 9.82
CA ILE A 138 5.10 0.62 10.20
C ILE A 138 4.41 0.35 11.53
N PRO A 139 4.71 1.10 12.60
CA PRO A 139 3.96 0.98 13.87
C PRO A 139 2.48 1.30 13.68
N LEU A 140 1.58 0.50 14.26
CA LEU A 140 0.14 0.75 14.17
C LEU A 140 -0.28 2.07 14.85
N SER A 141 0.48 2.51 15.86
CA SER A 141 0.29 3.82 16.50
C SER A 141 0.51 4.99 15.55
N LEU A 142 1.37 4.85 14.55
CA LEU A 142 1.56 5.85 13.49
C LEU A 142 0.31 6.00 12.61
N LEU A 143 -0.49 4.92 12.52
CA LEU A 143 -1.77 4.88 11.81
C LEU A 143 -2.95 5.25 12.71
N GLY A 144 -2.72 5.63 13.97
CA GLY A 144 -3.75 5.94 14.95
C GLY A 144 -4.48 4.72 15.49
N ASP A 145 -3.78 3.58 15.63
CA ASP A 145 -4.29 2.32 16.16
C ASP A 145 -5.61 1.88 15.48
N PRO A 146 -5.58 1.64 14.16
CA PRO A 146 -6.77 1.41 13.36
C PRO A 146 -7.42 0.04 13.61
N HIS A 147 -8.71 -0.08 13.30
CA HIS A 147 -9.38 -1.39 13.20
C HIS A 147 -9.29 -1.97 11.78
N TYR A 148 -9.20 -1.09 10.78
CA TYR A 148 -9.04 -1.45 9.38
C TYR A 148 -7.98 -0.57 8.73
N ILE A 149 -7.27 -1.12 7.75
CA ILE A 149 -6.29 -0.38 6.97
C ILE A 149 -6.64 -0.54 5.50
N MET A 150 -6.84 0.57 4.81
CA MET A 150 -6.86 0.59 3.36
C MET A 150 -5.43 0.83 2.86
N THR A 151 -4.91 -0.08 2.05
CA THR A 151 -3.49 -0.06 1.63
C THR A 151 -3.31 -0.27 0.13
N SER A 152 -2.24 0.29 -0.40
CA SER A 152 -1.80 0.06 -1.77
C SER A 152 -0.29 0.28 -1.86
N SER A 153 0.38 -0.56 -2.64
CA SER A 153 1.79 -0.40 -2.97
C SER A 153 1.96 -0.26 -4.48
N ALA A 154 2.88 0.61 -4.89
CA ALA A 154 3.11 0.91 -6.29
C ALA A 154 4.59 1.25 -6.53
N SER A 155 5.10 0.93 -7.72
CA SER A 155 6.44 1.31 -8.15
C SER A 155 6.41 2.10 -9.46
N TYR A 156 7.28 3.09 -9.56
CA TYR A 156 7.35 4.04 -10.66
C TYR A 156 8.79 4.26 -11.12
N LEU A 157 8.99 4.39 -12.42
CA LEU A 157 10.20 4.94 -13.02
C LEU A 157 9.87 6.33 -13.58
N GLY A 158 10.24 7.38 -12.83
CA GLY A 158 9.74 8.73 -13.13
C GLY A 158 8.22 8.77 -13.00
N GLU A 159 7.51 9.06 -14.09
CA GLU A 159 6.03 9.07 -14.13
C GLU A 159 5.44 7.75 -14.65
N VAL A 160 6.28 6.80 -15.08
CA VAL A 160 5.83 5.54 -15.66
C VAL A 160 5.58 4.51 -14.55
N PRO A 161 4.34 4.02 -14.37
CA PRO A 161 4.07 2.94 -13.43
C PRO A 161 4.70 1.64 -13.92
N LEU A 162 5.37 0.92 -13.03
CA LEU A 162 5.97 -0.39 -13.30
C LEU A 162 5.06 -1.56 -12.89
N ASP A 163 4.00 -1.27 -12.16
CA ASP A 163 2.97 -2.22 -11.71
C ASP A 163 1.56 -1.65 -11.88
N ARG A 164 0.55 -2.51 -11.67
CA ARG A 164 -0.86 -2.11 -11.63
C ARG A 164 -1.29 -2.03 -10.16
N PRO A 165 -1.26 -0.84 -9.53
CA PRO A 165 -1.60 -0.73 -8.13
C PRO A 165 -3.07 -1.10 -7.90
N ALA A 166 -3.30 -1.99 -6.94
CA ALA A 166 -4.62 -2.32 -6.42
C ALA A 166 -4.74 -1.82 -4.98
N TRP A 167 -5.96 -1.49 -4.58
CA TRP A 167 -6.28 -1.15 -3.20
C TRP A 167 -6.84 -2.38 -2.48
N TYR A 168 -6.33 -2.62 -1.28
CA TYR A 168 -6.73 -3.72 -0.41
C TYR A 168 -7.25 -3.18 0.91
N THR A 169 -8.20 -3.89 1.52
CA THR A 169 -8.64 -3.61 2.89
C THR A 169 -8.18 -4.72 3.82
N LEU A 170 -7.48 -4.34 4.87
CA LEU A 170 -7.00 -5.23 5.92
C LEU A 170 -7.84 -5.00 7.16
N SER A 171 -8.34 -6.07 7.80
CA SER A 171 -8.91 -5.97 9.13
C SER A 171 -7.89 -6.40 10.18
N LEU A 172 -7.71 -5.57 11.20
CA LEU A 172 -6.92 -5.90 12.38
C LEU A 172 -7.90 -6.46 13.41
N ALA A 173 -8.16 -7.76 13.34
CA ALA A 173 -8.91 -8.42 14.39
C ALA A 173 -8.14 -8.27 15.73
N PRO A 174 -8.84 -8.11 16.86
CA PRO A 174 -8.21 -8.19 18.17
C PRO A 174 -7.48 -9.53 18.37
#